data_AF-A0AAV0LIB5-F1
#
_entry.id   AF-A0AAV0LIB5-F1
#
_cell.length_a   1.000
_cell.length_b   1.000
_cell.length_c   1.000
_cell.angle_alpha   90.00
_cell.angle_beta   90.00
_cell.angle_gamma   90.00
#
_symmetry.space_group_name_H-M   'P 1'
#
loop_
_entity.id
_entity.type
_entity.pdbx_description
1 polymer ?
#
loop_
_entity_poly.entity_id
_entity_poly.type
_entity_poly.pdbx_seq_one_letter_code
_entity_poly.pdbx_strand_id
1 'polypeptide(L)' 'MALVDERMSTEGTGLPFGLSNNLLGWILLGVFGLIWTLYTVYTSGLDEDEESGLSL' A
#
# COMPACT_ATOMS: atom_id res chain seq x y z
N MET A 1 5.02 37.37 13.90
CA MET A 1 5.33 35.99 14.32
C MET A 1 6.03 35.31 13.15
N ALA A 2 7.20 34.73 13.34
CA ALA A 2 7.93 34.08 12.26
C ALA A 2 8.26 32.65 12.68
N LEU A 3 7.59 31.68 12.06
CA LEU A 3 8.19 30.37 11.91
C LEU A 3 9.42 30.57 11.03
N VAL A 4 10.59 30.14 11.52
CA VAL A 4 11.86 30.32 10.80
C VAL A 4 11.88 29.47 9.53
N ASP A 5 11.24 28.30 9.56
CA ASP A 5 11.16 27.35 8.46
C ASP A 5 9.73 26.82 8.26
N GLU A 6 9.44 26.44 7.02
CA GLU A 6 8.28 25.62 6.68
C GLU A 6 8.57 24.14 6.95
N ARG A 7 7.61 23.47 7.58
CA ARG A 7 7.66 22.05 7.89
C ARG A 7 6.28 21.46 7.61
N MET A 8 6.20 20.15 7.36
CA MET A 8 4.91 19.50 7.10
C MET A 8 4.02 19.41 8.36
N SER A 9 4.59 19.43 9.58
CA SER A 9 3.87 19.48 10.87
C SER A 9 2.71 18.46 11.04
N THR A 10 2.81 17.27 10.44
CA THR A 10 1.75 16.25 10.54
C THR A 10 1.99 15.21 11.61
N GLU A 11 3.08 15.32 12.37
CA GLU A 11 3.34 14.49 13.55
C GLU A 11 2.30 14.73 14.65
N GLY A 12 1.86 13.68 15.36
CA GLY A 12 0.86 13.79 16.44
C GLY A 12 -0.58 14.09 16.00
N THR A 13 -0.84 14.28 14.70
CA THR A 13 -2.18 14.58 14.16
C THR A 13 -3.10 13.35 14.00
N GLY A 14 -2.53 12.14 14.10
CA GLY A 14 -3.29 10.89 14.00
C GLY A 14 -3.80 10.57 12.59
N LEU A 15 -3.19 11.12 11.54
CA LEU A 15 -3.59 10.85 10.16
C LEU A 15 -3.48 9.35 9.84
N PRO A 16 -4.54 8.73 9.29
CA PRO A 16 -4.54 7.30 8.97
C PRO A 16 -3.43 7.00 7.96
N PHE A 17 -2.60 6.00 8.27
CA PHE A 17 -1.41 5.62 7.48
C PHE A 17 -0.43 6.77 7.20
N GLY A 18 -0.48 7.88 7.95
CA GLY A 18 0.37 9.05 7.74
C GLY A 18 0.05 9.85 6.48
N LEU A 19 -1.16 9.75 5.93
CA LEU A 19 -1.54 10.39 4.67
C LEU A 19 -1.83 11.89 4.85
N SER A 20 -0.80 12.72 4.70
CA SER A 20 -0.90 14.18 4.72
C SER A 20 -1.25 14.82 3.37
N ASN A 21 -1.30 14.00 2.30
CA ASN A 21 -1.60 14.42 0.93
C ASN A 21 -2.35 13.29 0.20
N ASN A 22 -3.36 13.63 -0.59
CA ASN A 22 -4.14 12.67 -1.38
C ASN A 22 -3.27 11.82 -2.31
N LEU A 23 -2.18 12.38 -2.85
CA LEU A 23 -1.25 11.64 -3.70
C LEU A 23 -0.62 10.45 -2.97
N LEU A 24 -0.35 10.56 -1.65
CA LEU A 24 0.20 9.46 -0.86
C LEU A 24 -0.78 8.27 -0.81
N GLY A 25 -2.09 8.53 -0.74
CA GLY A 25 -3.11 7.49 -0.80
C GLY A 25 -3.15 6.80 -2.16
N TRP A 26 -3.02 7.56 -3.24
CA TRP A 26 -2.93 7.02 -4.59
C TRP A 26 -1.64 6.23 -4.84
N ILE A 27 -0.52 6.62 -4.24
CA ILE A 27 0.72 5.84 -4.28
C ILE A 27 0.52 4.53 -3.54
N LEU A 28 -0.09 4.55 -2.35
CA LEU A 28 -0.36 3.35 -1.57
C LEU A 28 -1.26 2.37 -2.35
N LEU A 29 -2.39 2.86 -2.88
CA LEU A 29 -3.31 2.06 -3.69
C LEU A 29 -2.65 1.59 -4.99
N GLY A 30 -1.96 2.48 -5.70
CA GLY A 30 -1.36 2.19 -7.00
C GLY A 30 -0.26 1.15 -6.93
N VAL A 31 0.65 1.24 -5.96
CA VAL A 31 1.73 0.24 -5.79
C VAL A 31 1.16 -1.09 -5.30
N PHE A 32 0.26 -1.08 -4.31
CA PHE A 32 -0.41 -2.29 -3.86
C PHE A 32 -1.17 -2.97 -5.01
N GLY A 33 -1.98 -2.20 -5.73
CA GLY A 33 -2.76 -2.67 -6.88
C GLY A 33 -1.89 -3.18 -8.02
N LEU A 34 -0.76 -2.54 -8.30
CA LEU A 34 0.19 -2.99 -9.32
C LEU A 34 0.77 -4.35 -8.95
N ILE A 35 1.34 -4.50 -7.75
CA ILE A 35 1.93 -5.76 -7.31
C ILE A 35 0.86 -6.85 -7.20
N TRP A 36 -0.32 -6.51 -6.67
CA TRP A 36 -1.46 -7.42 -6.60
C TRP A 36 -1.91 -7.88 -7.98
N THR A 37 -1.97 -6.99 -8.97
CA THR A 37 -2.31 -7.36 -10.36
C THR A 37 -1.29 -8.32 -10.94
N LEU A 38 0.02 -8.05 -10.77
CA LEU A 38 1.08 -8.94 -11.23
C LEU A 38 1.00 -10.31 -10.55
N TYR A 39 0.76 -10.32 -9.24
CA TYR A 39 0.53 -11.55 -8.47
C TYR A 39 -0.68 -12.32 -8.99
N THR A 40 -1.84 -11.67 -9.18
CA THR A 40 -3.05 -12.31 -9.69
C THR A 40 -2.86 -12.88 -11.09
N VAL A 41 -2.17 -12.15 -11.99
CA VAL A 41 -1.83 -12.67 -13.32
C VAL A 41 -0.94 -13.91 -13.19
N TYR A 42 0.08 -13.86 -12.34
CA TYR A 42 0.95 -15.00 -12.08
C TYR A 42 0.16 -16.21 -11.54
N THR A 43 -0.65 -16.01 -10.50
CA THR A 43 -1.40 -17.11 -9.87
C THR A 43 -2.52 -17.66 -10.74
N SER A 44 -3.07 -16.86 -11.68
CA SER A 44 -4.10 -17.32 -12.61
C SER A 44 -3.64 -18.43 -13.56
N GLY A 45 -2.31 -18.62 -13.70
CA GLY A 45 -1.72 -19.69 -14.49
C GLY A 45 -1.24 -20.89 -13.68
N LEU A 46 -1.47 -20.92 -12.36
CA LEU A 46 -1.13 -22.07 -11.53
C LEU A 46 -2.27 -23.10 -11.61
N ASP A 47 -1.90 -24.36 -11.83
CA ASP A 47 -2.84 -25.49 -11.85
C ASP A 47 -2.92 -26.07 -10.42
N GLU A 48 -3.70 -25.39 -9.57
CA GLU A 48 -3.90 -25.75 -8.17
C GLU A 48 -5.31 -26.30 -7.95
N ASP A 49 -5.41 -27.36 -7.15
CA ASP A 49 -6.64 -27.94 -6.64
C ASP A 49 -6.81 -27.65 -5.14
N GLU A 50 -7.92 -28.12 -4.55
CA GLU A 50 -8.21 -27.91 -3.13
C GLU A 50 -7.20 -28.54 -2.17
N GLU A 51 -6.35 -29.48 -2.63
CA GLU A 51 -5.33 -30.16 -1.83
C GLU A 51 -3.90 -29.68 -2.14
N SER A 52 -3.74 -28.68 -3.02
CA SER A 52 -2.41 -28.21 -3.46
C SER A 52 -1.60 -27.46 -2.39
N GLY A 53 -2.21 -27.18 -1.24
CA GLY A 53 -1.51 -26.59 -0.10
C GLY A 53 -0.47 -27.54 0.51
N LEU A 54 0.60 -26.98 1.08
CA LEU A 54 1.60 -27.79 1.80
C LEU A 54 1.01 -28.38 3.09
N SER A 55 0.80 -29.70 3.12
CA SER A 55 0.26 -30.47 4.25
C SER A 55 1.30 -31.48 4.83
N LEU A 56 1.00 -32.07 6.00
CA LEU A 56 1.86 -33.04 6.73
C LEU A 56 1.17 -34.40 6.87
#